data_AF-A0A484GNZ9-F1
#
_entry.id   AF-A0A484GNZ9-F1
#
_cell.length_a   1.000
_cell.length_b   1.000
_cell.length_c   1.000
_cell.angle_alpha   90.00
_cell.angle_beta   90.00
_cell.angle_gamma   90.00
#
_symmetry.space_group_name_H-M   'P 1'
#
loop_
_entity.id
_entity.type
_entity.pdbx_description
1 polymer ?
#
loop_
_entity_poly.entity_id
_entity_poly.type
_entity_poly.pdbx_seq_one_letter_code
_entity_poly.pdbx_strand_id
1 'polypeptide(L)'
;SVFKVVSFFLFLSGVLFVTKGTFGQLTCEWQYSFDEFTKEPFIVHERRLRIEAKERVKSVFHAKEFGKIINFKTPEDARVN
;
A
#
# COMPACT_ATOMS: atom_id res chain seq x y z
N SER A 1 9.38 10.34 -0.83
CA SER A 1 9.56 9.64 0.46
C SER A 1 9.19 8.18 0.33
N VAL A 2 10.13 7.26 0.54
CA VAL A 2 9.86 5.81 0.61
C VAL A 2 9.44 5.51 2.04
N PHE A 3 8.14 5.37 2.29
CA PHE A 3 7.66 4.96 3.60
C PHE A 3 7.98 3.49 3.79
N LYS A 4 8.68 3.15 4.87
CA LYS A 4 9.01 1.77 5.24
C LYS A 4 7.73 1.14 5.81
N VAL A 5 6.84 0.70 4.93
CA VAL A 5 5.67 -0.12 5.32
C VAL A 5 6.21 -1.41 5.93
N VAL A 6 5.89 -1.65 7.19
CA VAL A 6 6.41 -2.81 7.93
C VAL A 6 5.50 -4.02 7.72
N SER A 7 4.19 -3.79 7.58
CA SER A 7 3.20 -4.84 7.33
C SER A 7 2.01 -4.26 6.57
N PHE A 8 1.42 -5.05 5.68
CA PHE A 8 0.12 -4.76 5.09
C PHE A 8 -0.82 -5.93 5.38
N PHE A 9 -2.09 -5.63 5.59
CA PHE A 9 -3.13 -6.63 5.82
C PHE A 9 -4.08 -6.62 4.63
N LEU A 10 -4.31 -7.78 4.04
CA LEU A 10 -5.35 -8.00 3.04
C LEU A 10 -6.64 -8.38 3.78
N PHE A 11 -7.68 -7.60 3.53
CA PHE A 11 -9.05 -7.90 3.92
C PHE A 11 -9.84 -8.30 2.67
N LEU A 12 -10.99 -8.95 2.87
CA LEU A 12 -11.93 -9.25 1.77
C LEU A 12 -12.29 -8.03 0.92
N SER A 13 -12.27 -6.84 1.50
CA SER A 13 -12.66 -5.59 0.84
C SER A 13 -11.49 -4.68 0.45
N GLY A 14 -10.24 -4.97 0.85
CA GLY A 14 -9.13 -4.06 0.55
C GLY A 14 -7.84 -4.31 1.29
N VAL A 15 -7.01 -3.27 1.37
CA VAL A 15 -5.65 -3.32 1.97
C VAL A 15 -5.49 -2.26 3.04
N LEU A 16 -4.94 -2.67 4.18
CA LEU A 16 -4.54 -1.80 5.28
C LEU A 16 -3.02 -1.72 5.34
N PHE A 17 -2.47 -0.51 5.40
CA PHE A 17 -1.04 -0.25 5.53
C PHE A 17 -0.72 0.14 6.97
N VAL A 18 0.11 -0.67 7.60
CA VAL A 18 0.45 -0.50 9.02
C VAL A 18 1.96 -0.27 9.16
N THR A 19 2.29 0.78 9.90
CA THR A 19 3.65 1.02 10.36
C THR A 19 3.77 0.59 11.82
N LYS A 20 4.95 0.11 12.19
CA LYS A 20 5.28 -0.17 13.58
C LYS A 20 6.09 1.00 14.12
N GLY A 21 5.55 1.70 15.10
CA GLY A 21 6.23 2.79 15.79
C GLY A 21 7.35 2.28 16.69
N THR A 22 8.17 3.21 17.19
CA THR A 22 9.40 2.94 17.95
C THR A 22 9.15 2.10 19.22
N PHE A 23 7.98 2.23 19.86
CA PHE A 23 7.61 1.45 21.05
C PHE A 23 6.74 0.23 20.73
N GLY A 24 6.72 -0.20 19.47
CA GLY A 24 5.98 -1.38 19.05
C GLY A 24 4.50 -1.16 18.79
N GLN A 25 3.96 0.05 18.98
CA GLN A 25 2.61 0.38 18.55
C GLN A 25 2.43 0.17 17.05
N LEU A 26 1.30 -0.41 16.66
CA LEU A 26 0.89 -0.53 15.26
C LEU A 26 0.00 0.66 14.93
N THR A 27 0.39 1.43 13.91
CA THR A 27 -0.36 2.59 13.43
C THR A 27 -0.85 2.31 12.02
N CYS A 28 -2.17 2.39 11.82
CA CYS A 28 -2.74 2.37 10.48
C CYS A 28 -2.49 3.73 9.82
N GLU A 29 -1.65 3.72 8.78
CA GLU A 29 -1.33 4.92 8.01
C GLU A 29 -2.30 5.11 6.84
N TRP A 30 -2.69 4.01 6.18
CA TRP A 30 -3.55 4.06 5.00
C TRP A 30 -4.50 2.85 4.94
N GLN A 31 -5.70 3.09 4.43
CA GLN A 31 -6.68 2.07 4.11
C GLN A 31 -7.22 2.35 2.71
N TYR A 32 -7.16 1.34 1.84
CA TYR A 32 -7.75 1.40 0.51
C TYR A 32 -8.68 0.22 0.33
N SER A 33 -9.85 0.47 -0.21
CA SER A 33 -10.74 -0.55 -0.76
C SER A 33 -10.27 -0.94 -2.16
N PHE A 34 -10.58 -2.16 -2.61
CA PHE A 34 -10.14 -2.62 -3.94
C PHE A 34 -10.75 -1.81 -5.10
N ASP A 35 -11.94 -1.23 -4.92
CA ASP A 35 -12.57 -0.32 -5.90
C ASP A 35 -11.84 1.03 -6.04
N GLU A 36 -10.96 1.35 -5.09
CA GLU A 36 -10.13 2.55 -5.15
C GLU A 36 -8.87 2.34 -6.00
N PHE A 37 -8.57 1.09 -6.40
CA PHE A 37 -7.40 0.78 -7.21
C PHE A 37 -7.66 1.23 -8.65
N THR A 38 -6.73 1.99 -9.22
CA THR A 38 -6.81 2.43 -10.62
C THR A 38 -6.20 1.40 -11.56
N LYS A 39 -5.35 0.52 -11.02
CA LYS A 39 -4.70 -0.58 -11.74
C LYS A 39 -4.56 -1.78 -10.82
N GLU A 40 -4.47 -2.96 -11.41
CA GLU A 40 -4.08 -4.16 -10.67
C GLU A 40 -2.67 -3.99 -10.08
N PRO A 41 -2.43 -4.44 -8.83
CA PRO A 41 -1.10 -4.39 -8.24
C PRO A 41 -0.10 -5.18 -9.07
N PHE A 42 1.08 -4.61 -9.30
CA PHE A 42 2.13 -5.28 -10.08
C PHE A 42 3.50 -5.19 -9.44
N ILE A 43 4.34 -6.19 -9.68
CA ILE A 43 5.71 -6.24 -9.18
C ILE A 43 6.59 -5.38 -10.09
N VAL A 44 7.19 -4.32 -9.55
CA VAL A 44 8.09 -3.44 -10.32
C VAL A 44 9.51 -4.01 -10.37
N HIS A 45 10.00 -4.62 -9.28
CA HIS A 45 11.38 -5.12 -9.14
C HIS A 45 11.44 -6.27 -8.12
N GLU A 46 10.94 -7.46 -8.49
CA GLU A 46 10.84 -8.71 -7.72
C GLU A 46 10.23 -8.59 -6.31
N ARG A 47 10.85 -7.81 -5.42
CA ARG A 47 10.45 -7.50 -4.06
C ARG A 47 9.60 -6.23 -3.93
N ARG A 48 9.21 -5.58 -5.02
CA ARG A 48 8.49 -4.29 -4.96
C ARG A 48 7.09 -4.41 -5.53
N LEU A 49 6.06 -4.45 -4.68
CA LEU A 49 4.68 -4.27 -5.14
C LEU A 49 4.42 -2.79 -5.38
N ARG A 50 3.78 -2.48 -6.50
CA ARG A 50 3.20 -1.17 -6.72
C ARG A 50 1.69 -1.29 -6.73
N ILE A 51 1.05 -0.47 -5.90
CA ILE A 51 -0.40 -0.31 -5.84
C ILE A 51 -0.69 1.12 -6.27
N GLU A 52 -1.47 1.28 -7.33
CA GLU A 52 -1.96 2.57 -7.78
C GLU A 52 -3.43 2.70 -7.38
N ALA A 53 -3.73 3.73 -6.59
CA ALA A 53 -5.07 3.98 -6.08
C ALA A 53 -5.41 5.47 -6.16
N LYS A 54 -6.70 5.77 -6.17
CA LYS A 54 -7.22 7.14 -6.11
C LYS A 54 -6.81 7.78 -4.78
N GLU A 55 -6.25 8.99 -4.81
CA GLU A 55 -5.88 9.69 -3.57
C GLU A 55 -7.13 10.16 -2.82
N ARG A 56 -7.28 9.77 -1.55
CA ARG A 56 -8.25 10.39 -0.62
C ARG A 56 -7.68 11.70 -0.11
N VAL A 57 -7.72 12.75 -0.91
CA VAL A 57 -7.39 14.09 -0.41
C VAL A 57 -8.56 14.59 0.42
N LYS A 58 -8.31 15.05 1.66
CA LYS A 58 -9.24 15.91 2.42
C LYS A 58 -9.40 17.32 1.82
N SER A 59 -9.07 17.52 0.54
CA SER A 59 -9.15 18.79 -0.16
C SER A 59 -9.77 18.57 -1.53
N VAL A 60 -10.79 19.38 -1.80
CA VAL A 60 -11.85 19.20 -2.81
C VAL A 60 -11.36 19.45 -4.25
N PHE A 61 -10.05 19.60 -4.47
CA PHE A 61 -9.52 20.11 -5.73
C PHE A 61 -8.34 19.26 -6.21
N HIS A 62 -8.64 18.38 -7.18
CA HIS A 62 -7.72 17.51 -7.93
C HIS A 62 -7.36 16.18 -7.24
N ALA A 63 -8.10 15.12 -7.59
CA ALA A 63 -7.67 13.76 -7.36
C ALA A 63 -6.42 13.50 -8.23
N LYS A 64 -5.25 13.40 -7.59
CA LYS A 64 -3.99 13.09 -8.28
C LYS A 64 -3.70 11.62 -8.09
N GLU A 65 -3.44 10.89 -9.17
CA GLU A 65 -3.12 9.46 -9.10
C GLU A 65 -1.72 9.28 -8.52
N PHE A 66 -1.61 8.69 -7.33
CA PHE A 66 -0.33 8.36 -6.72
C PHE A 66 -0.21 6.85 -6.50
N GLY A 67 0.87 6.27 -7.04
CA GLY A 67 1.25 4.89 -6.75
C GLY A 67 2.04 4.79 -5.46
N LYS A 68 1.68 3.85 -4.58
CA LYS A 68 2.49 3.43 -3.43
C LYS A 68 3.35 2.24 -3.81
N ILE A 69 4.61 2.26 -3.38
CA ILE A 69 5.54 1.14 -3.55
C ILE A 69 5.76 0.49 -2.18
N ILE A 70 5.37 -0.78 -2.07
CA ILE A 70 5.67 -1.65 -0.93
C ILE A 70 6.94 -2.42 -1.25
N ASN A 71 7.87 -2.45 -0.30
CA ASN A 71 9.05 -3.31 -0.40
C ASN A 71 8.80 -4.54 0.48
N PHE A 72 8.67 -5.69 -0.15
CA PHE A 72 8.70 -6.98 0.52
C PHE A 72 10.10 -7.31 1.03
N LYS A 73 10.15 -8.15 2.07
CA LYS A 73 11.41 -8.57 2.66
C LYS A 73 12.14 -9.54 1.71
N THR A 74 11.41 -10.48 1.14
CA THR A 74 11.92 -11.43 0.15
C THR A 74 11.05 -11.41 -1.13
N PRO A 75 11.58 -11.86 -2.28
CA PRO A 75 10.81 -11.85 -3.54
C PRO A 75 9.70 -12.91 -3.54
N GLU A 76 9.80 -13.94 -2.70
CA GLU A 76 8.76 -14.95 -2.52
C GLU A 76 7.49 -14.33 -1.90
N ASP A 77 7.65 -13.44 -0.92
CA ASP A 77 6.52 -12.69 -0.31
C ASP A 77 5.78 -11.83 -1.34
N ALA A 78 6.44 -11.47 -2.44
CA ALA A 78 5.88 -10.63 -3.49
C ALA A 78 5.07 -11.42 -4.53
N ARG A 79 5.24 -12.74 -4.58
CA ARG A 79 4.53 -13.60 -5.54
C ARG A 79 3.11 -13.83 -5.05
N VAL A 80 2.15 -13.32 -5.82
CA VAL A 80 0.72 -13.64 -5.66
C VAL A 80 0.52 -15.03 -6.29
N ASN A 81 0.01 -15.99 -5.51
CA ASN A 81 -0.49 -17.27 -6.03
C ASN A 81 -1.89 -17.09 -6.62
#